data_AF-D2R1E9-F1
#
_entry.id   AF-D2R1E9-F1
#
_cell.length_a   1.000
_cell.length_b   1.000
_cell.length_c   1.000
_cell.angle_alpha   90.00
_cell.angle_beta   90.00
_cell.angle_gamma   90.00
#
_symmetry.space_group_name_H-M   'P 1'
#
loop_
_entity.id
_entity.type
_entity.pdbx_description
1 polymer ?
#
loop_
_entity_poly.entity_id
_entity_poly.type
_entity_poly.pdbx_seq_one_letter_code
_entity_poly.pdbx_strand_id
1 'polypeptide(L)'
;MTITFRCPHCGKETQVADQYAGQSGPCAACGKTITIPAPGHPLSGPPLPGFSAAPLPPPKSSSGGSTLILVLVGVIGGLVVCGGILVALLLPAVQAAREAARRSQSTNNMRQIGLAIHNYHDTYNCLPPAVIYDSSGRPMCSGFVALLPFLEQGALANRWDYSKPWNDPVNMPLSMTVIPYLKDPSSTNPNPAHTDYLFIDGPGTALDITNGYNRISSVTDGLSNTMAVVEAKTSNVSWAEPGSFNIAQFAGGLPPGNHRRGNIVLILDGSVRFIDSNSASPEMLHALSTMDGGETVAY
;
A
#
# COMPACT_ATOMS: atom_id res chain seq x y z
N MET A 1 0.48 41.86 36.76
CA MET A 1 -0.75 42.52 36.27
C MET A 1 -0.83 42.26 34.76
N THR A 2 -1.89 42.66 34.07
CA THR A 2 -2.01 42.48 32.60
C THR A 2 -1.89 43.82 31.89
N ILE A 3 -1.08 43.89 30.85
CA ILE A 3 -0.92 45.06 29.97
C ILE A 3 -1.82 44.88 28.76
N THR A 4 -2.65 45.88 28.47
CA THR A 4 -3.41 45.92 27.20
C THR A 4 -2.49 46.46 26.11
N PHE A 5 -2.24 45.66 25.08
CA PHE A 5 -1.43 46.02 23.93
C PHE A 5 -2.25 45.96 22.64
N ARG A 6 -2.08 46.96 21.76
CA ARG A 6 -2.71 47.00 20.43
C ARG A 6 -1.66 46.75 19.34
N CYS A 7 -1.87 45.71 18.54
CA CYS A 7 -0.93 45.36 17.46
C CYS A 7 -0.85 46.49 16.41
N PRO A 8 0.34 46.99 16.05
CA PRO A 8 0.50 48.08 15.06
C PRO A 8 0.19 47.64 13.63
N HIS A 9 0.17 46.34 13.35
CA HIS A 9 -0.06 45.82 11.99
C HIS A 9 -1.54 45.55 11.67
N CYS A 10 -2.31 45.08 12.65
CA CYS A 10 -3.72 44.72 12.44
C CYS A 10 -4.70 45.46 13.36
N GLY A 11 -4.21 46.23 14.34
CA GLY A 11 -5.03 47.04 15.24
C GLY A 11 -5.81 46.25 16.28
N LYS A 12 -5.61 44.93 16.42
CA LYS A 12 -6.29 44.10 17.42
C LYS A 12 -5.66 44.26 18.80
N GLU A 13 -6.50 44.42 19.82
CA GLU A 13 -6.08 44.54 21.21
C GLU A 13 -5.99 43.17 21.87
N THR A 14 -4.99 42.98 22.72
CA THR A 14 -4.76 41.74 23.46
C THR A 14 -4.24 42.07 24.85
N GLN A 15 -4.78 41.39 25.85
CA GLN A 15 -4.28 41.47 27.22
C GLN A 15 -3.15 40.47 27.38
N VAL A 16 -1.97 40.95 27.74
CA VAL A 16 -0.78 40.11 27.94
C VAL A 16 -0.31 40.25 29.38
N ALA A 17 0.16 39.15 29.98
CA ALA A 17 0.72 39.20 31.32
C ALA A 17 2.03 40.04 31.35
N ASP A 18 2.23 40.81 32.43
CA ASP A 18 3.41 41.68 32.63
C ASP A 18 4.76 41.01 32.36
N GLN A 19 4.86 39.70 32.63
CA GLN A 19 6.11 38.93 32.44
C GLN A 19 6.60 38.91 30.97
N TYR A 20 5.74 39.26 30.01
CA TYR A 20 6.08 39.32 28.59
C TYR A 20 6.40 40.75 28.10
N ALA A 21 6.41 41.73 29.00
CA ALA A 21 6.87 43.09 28.72
C ALA A 21 8.31 43.09 28.17
N GLY A 22 8.56 43.79 27.07
CA GLY A 22 9.86 43.89 26.40
C GLY A 22 10.22 42.73 25.47
N GLN A 23 9.42 41.64 25.45
CA GLN A 23 9.68 40.49 24.58
C GLN A 23 9.07 40.66 23.19
N SER A 24 9.70 40.06 22.18
CA SER A 24 9.21 40.03 20.81
C SER A 24 8.70 38.63 20.43
N GLY A 25 7.53 38.56 19.80
CA GLY A 25 6.90 37.32 19.37
C GLY A 25 5.82 37.54 18.31
N PRO A 26 5.32 36.48 17.65
CA PRO A 26 4.30 36.62 16.62
C PRO A 26 2.96 37.07 17.20
N CYS A 27 2.29 38.00 16.54
CA CYS A 27 0.94 38.40 16.88
C CYS A 27 -0.03 37.22 16.67
N ALA A 28 -0.82 36.87 17.69
CA ALA A 28 -1.79 35.77 17.61
C ALA A 28 -2.87 35.94 16.52
N ALA A 29 -3.09 37.18 16.03
CA ALA A 29 -4.10 37.45 15.02
C ALA A 29 -3.57 37.45 13.58
N CYS A 30 -2.35 37.94 13.35
CA CYS A 30 -1.81 38.11 11.99
C CYS A 30 -0.44 37.47 11.76
N GLY A 31 0.16 36.85 12.77
CA GLY A 31 1.44 36.14 12.70
C GLY A 31 2.69 37.02 12.60
N LYS A 32 2.55 38.34 12.37
CA LYS A 32 3.69 39.27 12.29
C LYS A 32 4.33 39.47 13.65
N THR A 33 5.66 39.52 13.70
CA THR A 33 6.43 39.76 14.92
C THR A 33 6.12 41.15 15.49
N ILE A 34 5.71 41.18 16.76
CA ILE A 34 5.42 42.37 17.54
C ILE A 34 6.25 42.35 18.82
N THR A 35 6.59 43.53 19.35
CA THR A 35 7.31 43.68 20.62
C THR A 35 6.40 44.36 21.63
N ILE A 36 6.23 43.76 22.80
CA ILE A 36 5.36 44.30 23.85
C ILE A 36 6.13 45.40 24.61
N PRO A 37 5.56 46.61 24.81
CA PRO A 37 6.24 47.69 25.52
C PRO A 37 6.47 47.34 27.00
N ALA A 38 7.64 47.66 27.54
CA ALA A 38 7.89 47.57 28.98
C ALA A 38 7.33 48.80 29.72
N PRO A 39 6.72 48.63 30.91
CA PRO A 39 6.22 49.76 31.69
C PRO A 39 7.41 50.59 32.21
N GLY A 40 7.54 51.84 31.76
CA GLY A 40 8.48 52.80 32.38
C GLY A 40 9.32 53.72 31.48
N HIS A 41 9.16 53.73 30.15
CA HIS A 41 9.89 54.69 29.29
C HIS A 41 8.95 55.68 28.59
N PRO A 42 9.09 57.00 28.81
CA PRO A 42 8.28 58.02 28.13
C PRO A 42 8.64 58.13 26.64
N LEU A 43 7.60 58.37 25.83
CA LEU A 43 7.65 58.63 24.41
C LEU A 43 8.26 60.02 24.15
N SER A 44 9.49 60.07 23.65
CA SER A 44 10.09 61.30 23.12
C SER A 44 11.05 60.99 21.98
N GLY A 45 10.46 60.75 20.80
CA GLY A 45 11.18 60.90 19.53
C GLY A 45 11.24 62.39 19.13
N PRO A 46 12.31 62.84 18.45
CA PRO A 46 12.47 64.23 18.04
C PRO A 46 11.38 64.64 17.02
N PRO A 47 11.02 65.94 16.96
CA PRO A 47 9.96 66.42 16.09
C PRO A 47 10.33 66.24 14.62
N LEU A 48 9.43 65.63 13.84
CA LEU A 48 9.54 65.60 12.38
C LEU A 48 9.32 67.02 11.83
N PRO A 49 10.11 67.46 10.83
CA PRO A 49 9.90 68.75 10.20
C PRO A 49 8.54 68.81 9.48
N GLY A 50 7.85 69.94 9.66
CA GLY A 50 6.50 70.17 9.15
C GLY A 50 6.42 70.12 7.63
N PHE A 51 5.74 69.12 7.11
CA PHE A 51 5.22 69.14 5.76
C PHE A 51 3.83 69.80 5.79
N SER A 52 3.76 71.00 5.20
CA SER A 52 2.49 71.68 4.93
C SER A 52 1.73 70.88 3.87
N ALA A 53 0.70 70.14 4.28
CA ALA A 53 -0.18 69.41 3.36
C ALA A 53 -1.26 70.38 2.82
N ALA A 54 -1.21 70.64 1.53
CA ALA A 54 -2.24 71.36 0.80
C ALA A 54 -3.60 70.62 0.88
N PRO A 55 -4.75 71.31 0.75
CA PRO A 55 -6.06 70.69 0.80
C PRO A 55 -6.23 69.70 -0.37
N LEU A 56 -6.54 68.44 -0.07
CA LEU A 56 -6.92 67.46 -1.08
C LEU A 56 -8.34 67.75 -1.60
N PRO A 57 -8.59 67.62 -2.92
CA PRO A 57 -9.92 67.76 -3.50
C PRO A 57 -10.86 66.63 -3.06
N PRO A 58 -12.19 66.85 -3.04
CA PRO A 58 -13.15 65.82 -2.65
C PRO A 58 -13.10 64.62 -3.61
N PRO A 59 -13.26 63.38 -3.11
CA PRO A 59 -13.24 62.19 -3.96
C PRO A 59 -14.43 62.19 -4.93
N LYS A 60 -14.15 62.14 -6.23
CA LYS A 60 -15.15 61.82 -7.26
C LYS A 60 -15.55 60.35 -7.11
N SER A 61 -16.83 60.10 -6.83
CA SER A 61 -17.39 58.74 -6.88
C SER A 61 -17.45 58.28 -8.34
N SER A 62 -16.66 57.27 -8.69
CA SER A 62 -16.76 56.59 -9.99
C SER A 62 -17.60 55.32 -9.84
N SER A 63 -18.79 55.32 -10.43
CA SER A 63 -19.76 54.23 -10.43
C SER A 63 -19.45 53.12 -11.46
N GLY A 64 -18.17 52.93 -11.82
CA GLY A 64 -17.77 52.00 -12.89
C GLY A 64 -17.35 50.58 -12.46
N GLY A 65 -17.25 50.29 -11.16
CA GLY A 65 -16.67 49.03 -10.67
C GLY A 65 -17.62 47.84 -10.52
N SER A 66 -18.94 48.05 -10.57
CA SER A 66 -19.90 47.03 -10.14
C SER A 66 -20.12 45.91 -11.16
N THR A 67 -20.28 46.23 -12.45
CA THR A 67 -20.55 45.25 -13.50
C THR A 67 -19.34 44.37 -13.81
N LEU A 68 -18.13 44.95 -13.81
CA LEU A 68 -16.91 44.21 -14.13
C LEU A 68 -16.55 43.18 -13.05
N ILE A 69 -16.76 43.54 -11.77
CA ILE A 69 -16.61 42.62 -10.64
C ILE A 69 -17.67 41.51 -10.70
N LEU A 70 -18.93 41.84 -10.98
CA LEU A 70 -20.01 40.85 -11.08
C LEU A 70 -19.77 39.84 -12.21
N VAL A 71 -19.31 40.31 -13.38
CA VAL A 71 -18.96 39.42 -14.49
C VAL A 71 -17.77 38.53 -14.14
N LEU A 72 -16.72 39.08 -13.50
CA LEU A 72 -15.56 38.30 -13.08
C LEU A 72 -15.94 37.21 -12.05
N VAL A 73 -16.72 37.56 -11.03
CA VAL A 73 -17.19 36.62 -10.01
C VAL A 73 -18.09 35.56 -10.64
N GLY A 74 -18.94 35.91 -11.60
CA GLY A 74 -19.78 34.97 -12.33
C GLY A 74 -18.97 33.98 -13.17
N VAL A 75 -17.97 34.45 -13.91
CA VAL A 75 -17.10 33.59 -14.74
C VAL A 75 -16.24 32.67 -13.87
N ILE A 76 -15.62 33.21 -12.81
CA ILE A 76 -14.81 32.41 -11.87
C ILE A 76 -15.71 31.39 -11.15
N GLY A 77 -16.88 31.81 -10.67
CA GLY A 77 -17.86 30.93 -10.04
C GLY A 77 -18.30 29.80 -10.97
N GLY A 78 -18.62 30.11 -12.24
CA GLY A 78 -18.95 29.12 -13.25
C GLY A 78 -17.81 28.13 -13.50
N LEU A 79 -16.57 28.60 -13.63
CA LEU A 79 -15.38 27.75 -13.81
C LEU A 79 -15.18 26.80 -12.63
N VAL A 80 -15.29 27.30 -11.39
CA VAL A 80 -15.10 26.50 -10.18
C VAL A 80 -16.21 25.47 -10.02
N VAL A 81 -17.46 25.83 -10.31
CA VAL A 81 -18.60 24.90 -10.23
C VAL A 81 -18.49 23.83 -11.31
N CYS A 82 -18.34 24.20 -12.57
CA CYS A 82 -18.23 23.25 -13.66
C CYS A 82 -16.96 22.39 -13.55
N GLY A 83 -15.81 23.00 -13.25
CA GLY A 83 -14.55 22.29 -13.03
C GLY A 83 -14.60 21.38 -11.81
N GLY A 84 -15.20 21.84 -10.71
CA GLY A 84 -15.40 21.05 -9.50
C GLY A 84 -16.30 19.83 -9.73
N ILE A 85 -17.41 19.99 -10.47
CA ILE A 85 -18.30 18.87 -10.84
C ILE A 85 -17.56 17.87 -11.73
N LEU A 86 -16.81 18.34 -12.73
CA LEU A 86 -16.01 17.45 -13.59
C LEU A 86 -15.01 16.64 -12.77
N VAL A 87 -14.24 17.28 -11.88
CA VAL A 87 -13.29 16.58 -10.99
C VAL A 87 -14.01 15.61 -10.05
N ALA A 88 -15.13 16.01 -9.46
CA ALA A 88 -15.92 15.16 -8.56
C ALA A 88 -16.47 13.91 -9.26
N LEU A 89 -16.84 14.00 -10.54
CA LEU A 89 -17.28 12.86 -11.34
C LEU A 89 -16.10 11.99 -11.82
N LEU A 90 -14.94 12.59 -12.09
CA LEU A 90 -13.76 11.89 -12.58
C LEU A 90 -12.98 11.16 -11.47
N LEU A 91 -12.92 11.69 -10.26
CA LEU A 91 -12.15 11.11 -9.15
C LEU A 91 -12.58 9.67 -8.79
N PRO A 92 -13.88 9.35 -8.62
CA PRO A 92 -14.32 7.97 -8.38
C PRO A 92 -13.94 7.03 -9.52
N ALA A 93 -14.07 7.49 -10.77
CA ALA A 93 -13.73 6.69 -11.95
C ALA A 93 -12.22 6.40 -12.03
N VAL A 94 -11.36 7.38 -11.74
CA VAL A 94 -9.90 7.20 -11.71
C VAL A 94 -9.49 6.20 -10.62
N GLN A 95 -10.15 6.23 -9.45
CA GLN A 95 -9.87 5.28 -8.38
C GLN A 95 -10.29 3.85 -8.73
N ALA A 96 -11.47 3.68 -9.34
CA ALA A 96 -11.93 2.38 -9.84
C ALA A 96 -10.96 1.82 -10.89
N ALA A 97 -10.50 2.65 -11.82
CA ALA A 97 -9.49 2.27 -12.81
C ALA A 97 -8.15 1.86 -12.16
N ARG A 98 -7.69 2.58 -11.13
CA ARG A 98 -6.47 2.22 -10.39
C ARG A 98 -6.60 0.90 -9.62
N GLU A 99 -7.75 0.62 -9.01
CA GLU A 99 -7.99 -0.67 -8.35
C GLU A 99 -8.02 -1.82 -9.37
N ALA A 100 -8.69 -1.64 -10.51
CA ALA A 100 -8.69 -2.63 -11.58
C ALA A 100 -7.28 -2.89 -12.13
N ALA A 101 -6.46 -1.85 -12.28
CA ALA A 101 -5.07 -1.99 -12.69
C ALA A 101 -4.23 -2.77 -11.67
N ARG A 102 -4.39 -2.50 -10.36
CA ARG A 102 -3.69 -3.23 -9.30
C ARG A 102 -4.08 -4.72 -9.26
N ARG A 103 -5.37 -5.04 -9.38
CA ARG A 103 -5.87 -6.42 -9.52
C ARG A 103 -5.30 -7.11 -10.76
N SER A 104 -5.28 -6.41 -11.89
CA SER A 104 -4.73 -6.96 -13.14
C SER A 104 -3.23 -7.26 -13.02
N GLN A 105 -2.48 -6.39 -12.34
CA GLN A 105 -1.07 -6.60 -12.08
C GLN A 105 -0.83 -7.75 -11.08
N SER A 106 -1.62 -7.86 -10.01
CA SER A 106 -1.56 -9.01 -9.09
C SER A 106 -1.88 -10.33 -9.81
N THR A 107 -2.87 -10.32 -10.70
CA THR A 107 -3.18 -11.46 -11.57
C THR A 107 -1.98 -11.84 -12.46
N ASN A 108 -1.29 -10.86 -13.03
CA ASN A 108 -0.10 -11.11 -13.83
C ASN A 108 1.08 -11.62 -13.00
N ASN A 109 1.26 -11.14 -11.77
CA ASN A 109 2.24 -11.66 -10.83
C ASN A 109 1.99 -13.15 -10.53
N MET A 110 0.73 -13.54 -10.25
CA MET A 110 0.36 -14.94 -10.09
C MET A 110 0.62 -15.77 -11.36
N ARG A 111 0.35 -15.23 -12.55
CA ARG A 111 0.71 -15.92 -13.81
C ARG A 111 2.22 -16.14 -13.96
N GLN A 112 3.04 -15.18 -13.52
CA GLN A 112 4.50 -15.34 -13.51
C GLN A 112 4.94 -16.43 -12.53
N ILE A 113 4.30 -16.52 -11.36
CA ILE A 113 4.53 -17.63 -10.41
C ILE A 113 4.11 -18.96 -11.04
N GLY A 114 2.95 -19.04 -11.70
CA GLY A 114 2.49 -20.24 -12.41
C GLY A 114 3.45 -20.69 -13.50
N LEU A 115 3.95 -19.76 -14.32
CA LEU A 115 4.97 -20.04 -15.32
C LEU A 115 6.25 -20.57 -14.67
N ALA A 116 6.68 -19.98 -13.55
CA ALA A 116 7.84 -20.46 -12.80
C ALA A 116 7.64 -21.88 -12.24
N ILE A 117 6.45 -22.22 -11.76
CA ILE A 117 6.10 -23.58 -11.31
C ILE A 117 6.20 -24.58 -12.46
N HIS A 118 5.65 -24.26 -13.64
CA HIS A 118 5.76 -25.14 -14.81
C HIS A 118 7.21 -25.29 -15.29
N ASN A 119 7.98 -24.21 -15.36
CA ASN A 119 9.39 -24.28 -15.75
C ASN A 119 10.24 -25.09 -14.75
N TYR A 120 9.91 -25.00 -13.45
CA TYR A 120 10.51 -25.85 -12.42
C TYR A 120 10.18 -27.32 -12.71
N HIS A 121 8.90 -27.64 -12.97
CA HIS A 121 8.49 -28.99 -13.33
C HIS A 121 9.16 -29.51 -14.59
N ASP A 122 9.29 -28.69 -15.64
CA ASP A 122 9.96 -29.10 -16.88
C ASP A 122 11.45 -29.40 -16.67
N THR A 123 12.09 -28.70 -15.72
CA THR A 123 13.51 -28.88 -15.40
C THR A 123 13.75 -30.07 -14.48
N TYR A 124 12.91 -30.26 -13.46
CA TYR A 124 13.14 -31.23 -12.37
C TYR A 124 12.19 -32.44 -12.40
N ASN A 125 11.22 -32.45 -13.30
CA ASN A 125 10.18 -33.48 -13.46
C ASN A 125 9.36 -33.72 -12.18
N CYS A 126 9.18 -32.68 -11.39
CA CYS A 126 8.36 -32.64 -10.19
C CYS A 126 7.89 -31.21 -9.88
N LEU A 127 6.81 -31.06 -9.13
CA LEU A 127 6.33 -29.77 -8.65
C LEU A 127 7.25 -29.21 -7.55
N PRO A 128 7.37 -27.89 -7.43
CA PRO A 128 8.17 -27.27 -6.38
C PRO A 128 7.54 -27.53 -5.01
N PRO A 129 8.35 -27.63 -3.94
CA PRO A 129 7.82 -27.78 -2.59
C PRO A 129 7.22 -26.45 -2.11
N ALA A 130 6.15 -26.48 -1.32
CA ALA A 130 5.65 -25.28 -0.65
C ALA A 130 6.67 -24.70 0.36
N VAL A 131 7.35 -25.60 1.09
CA VAL A 131 8.40 -25.30 2.07
C VAL A 131 9.56 -26.26 1.87
N ILE A 132 10.80 -25.76 1.93
CA ILE A 132 12.02 -26.58 1.84
C ILE A 132 12.47 -26.95 3.25
N TYR A 133 12.75 -28.23 3.48
CA TYR A 133 13.22 -28.76 4.77
C TYR A 133 14.64 -29.33 4.65
N ASP A 134 15.38 -29.34 5.75
CA ASP A 134 16.62 -30.11 5.86
C ASP A 134 16.35 -31.61 6.09
N SER A 135 17.39 -32.43 6.11
CA SER A 135 17.28 -33.87 6.34
C SER A 135 16.73 -34.25 7.73
N SER A 136 16.66 -33.31 8.67
CA SER A 136 16.05 -33.50 9.99
C SER A 136 14.59 -33.05 10.05
N GLY A 137 14.02 -32.59 8.92
CA GLY A 137 12.64 -32.09 8.85
C GLY A 137 12.48 -30.68 9.39
N ARG A 138 13.56 -29.91 9.57
CA ARG A 138 13.47 -28.51 9.99
C ARG A 138 13.23 -27.61 8.77
N PRO A 139 12.25 -26.69 8.82
CA PRO A 139 11.98 -25.78 7.71
C PRO A 139 13.17 -24.81 7.50
N MET A 140 13.70 -24.79 6.29
CA MET A 140 14.86 -24.00 5.89
C MET A 140 14.45 -22.70 5.20
N CYS A 141 13.54 -22.76 4.22
CA CYS A 141 13.05 -21.59 3.51
C CYS A 141 11.72 -21.87 2.79
N SER A 142 11.09 -20.81 2.29
CA SER A 142 9.93 -20.91 1.38
C SER A 142 10.30 -21.61 0.07
N GLY A 143 9.32 -22.29 -0.53
CA GLY A 143 9.39 -22.79 -1.90
C GLY A 143 9.77 -21.75 -2.96
N PHE A 144 9.54 -20.46 -2.70
CA PHE A 144 9.92 -19.41 -3.66
C PHE A 144 11.43 -19.35 -3.91
N VAL A 145 12.26 -19.79 -2.96
CA VAL A 145 13.71 -19.91 -3.15
C VAL A 145 14.04 -20.87 -4.30
N ALA A 146 13.27 -21.95 -4.44
CA ALA A 146 13.42 -22.91 -5.54
C ALA A 146 12.98 -22.32 -6.90
N LEU A 147 12.10 -21.33 -6.87
CA LEU A 147 11.57 -20.67 -8.08
C LEU A 147 12.41 -19.48 -8.57
N LEU A 148 13.39 -19.00 -7.79
CA LEU A 148 14.21 -17.84 -8.16
C LEU A 148 14.79 -17.90 -9.59
N PRO A 149 15.38 -19.02 -10.07
CA PRO A 149 15.89 -19.08 -11.44
C PRO A 149 14.82 -18.87 -12.52
N PHE A 150 13.57 -19.21 -12.21
CA PHE A 150 12.43 -19.13 -13.11
C PHE A 150 11.61 -17.84 -12.95
N LEU A 151 11.93 -17.02 -11.94
CA LEU A 151 11.36 -15.69 -11.68
C LEU A 151 12.31 -14.55 -12.09
N GLU A 152 13.21 -14.84 -13.04
CA GLU A 152 14.25 -13.91 -13.49
C GLU A 152 15.20 -13.45 -12.36
N GLN A 153 15.29 -14.20 -11.27
CA GLN A 153 16.17 -13.92 -10.11
C GLN A 153 17.43 -14.80 -10.10
N GLY A 154 17.98 -15.14 -11.28
CA GLY A 154 19.16 -16.01 -11.39
C GLY A 154 20.39 -15.52 -10.62
N ALA A 155 20.63 -14.20 -10.60
CA ALA A 155 21.72 -13.62 -9.82
C ALA A 155 21.54 -13.78 -8.30
N LEU A 156 20.29 -13.75 -7.83
CA LEU A 156 19.96 -13.99 -6.42
C LEU A 156 20.07 -15.47 -6.06
N ALA A 157 19.57 -16.36 -6.94
CA ALA A 157 19.67 -17.80 -6.80
C ALA A 157 21.14 -18.27 -6.68
N ASN A 158 22.04 -17.75 -7.53
CA ASN A 158 23.46 -18.09 -7.52
C ASN A 158 24.19 -17.67 -6.24
N ARG A 159 23.64 -16.71 -5.49
CA ARG A 159 24.21 -16.22 -4.22
C ARG A 159 23.62 -16.92 -3.00
N TRP A 160 22.49 -17.59 -3.15
CA TRP A 160 21.81 -18.25 -2.04
C TRP A 160 22.59 -19.49 -1.59
N ASP A 161 22.85 -19.61 -0.29
CA ASP A 161 23.45 -20.81 0.29
C ASP A 161 22.35 -21.80 0.67
N TYR A 162 22.08 -22.76 -0.22
CA TYR A 162 21.05 -23.79 -0.05
C TYR A 162 21.31 -24.75 1.12
N SER A 163 22.51 -24.75 1.70
CA SER A 163 22.82 -25.57 2.89
C SER A 163 22.38 -24.92 4.20
N LYS A 164 21.85 -23.69 4.16
CA LYS A 164 21.53 -22.88 5.34
C LYS A 164 20.09 -22.36 5.32
N PRO A 165 19.49 -22.15 6.50
CA PRO A 165 18.15 -21.56 6.58
C PRO A 165 18.14 -20.11 6.09
N TRP A 166 16.94 -19.62 5.77
CA TRP A 166 16.70 -18.27 5.27
C TRP A 166 17.21 -17.16 6.20
N ASN A 167 17.21 -17.42 7.52
CA ASN A 167 17.59 -16.47 8.56
C ASN A 167 19.05 -16.57 8.99
N ASP A 168 19.85 -17.43 8.34
CA ASP A 168 21.29 -17.46 8.54
C ASP A 168 21.92 -16.11 8.12
N PRO A 169 22.98 -15.62 8.79
CA PRO A 169 23.63 -14.37 8.42
C PRO A 169 24.05 -14.26 6.94
N VAL A 170 24.27 -15.39 6.23
CA VAL A 170 24.57 -15.41 4.80
C VAL A 170 23.33 -15.15 3.93
N ASN A 171 22.19 -15.74 4.28
CA ASN A 171 20.96 -15.68 3.47
C ASN A 171 20.04 -14.53 3.85
N MET A 172 20.06 -14.08 5.11
CA MET A 172 19.19 -13.02 5.62
C MET A 172 19.29 -11.72 4.80
N PRO A 173 20.46 -11.24 4.36
CA PRO A 173 20.52 -10.05 3.50
C PRO A 173 19.91 -10.27 2.11
N LEU A 174 19.97 -11.50 1.59
CA LEU A 174 19.42 -11.87 0.28
C LEU A 174 17.89 -11.90 0.32
N SER A 175 17.31 -12.38 1.42
CA SER A 175 15.86 -12.44 1.64
C SER A 175 15.20 -11.05 1.70
N MET A 176 15.98 -9.99 1.91
CA MET A 176 15.51 -8.60 1.88
C MET A 176 15.49 -7.99 0.46
N THR A 177 15.83 -8.77 -0.56
CA THR A 177 15.71 -8.34 -1.97
C THR A 177 14.23 -8.27 -2.36
N VAL A 178 13.82 -7.17 -2.98
CA VAL A 178 12.45 -7.00 -3.47
C VAL A 178 12.27 -7.79 -4.76
N ILE A 179 11.37 -8.78 -4.76
CA ILE A 179 10.96 -9.52 -5.95
C ILE A 179 9.58 -9.01 -6.38
N PRO A 180 9.46 -8.24 -7.47
CA PRO A 180 8.21 -7.58 -7.85
C PRO A 180 7.03 -8.55 -8.06
N TYR A 181 7.31 -9.77 -8.51
CA TYR A 181 6.30 -10.80 -8.76
C TYR A 181 5.71 -11.44 -7.50
N LEU A 182 6.34 -11.23 -6.34
CA LEU A 182 5.87 -11.82 -5.08
C LEU A 182 5.03 -10.85 -4.24
N LYS A 183 4.85 -9.62 -4.70
CA LYS A 183 4.12 -8.57 -3.98
C LYS A 183 2.84 -8.17 -4.70
N ASP A 184 1.76 -8.02 -3.94
CA ASP A 184 0.53 -7.42 -4.43
C ASP A 184 0.67 -5.87 -4.50
N PRO A 185 0.33 -5.24 -5.63
CA PRO A 185 0.37 -3.78 -5.76
C PRO A 185 -0.56 -3.01 -4.81
N SER A 186 -1.52 -3.68 -4.20
CA SER A 186 -2.45 -3.17 -3.20
C SER A 186 -1.98 -3.41 -1.76
N SER A 187 -0.90 -4.16 -1.58
CA SER A 187 -0.36 -4.44 -0.26
C SER A 187 0.13 -3.19 0.44
N THR A 188 -0.21 -3.10 1.73
CA THR A 188 0.19 -2.03 2.65
C THR A 188 1.28 -2.49 3.61
N ASN A 189 1.92 -3.65 3.36
CA ASN A 189 2.93 -4.19 4.25
C ASN A 189 4.18 -3.27 4.25
N PRO A 190 4.71 -2.92 5.44
CA PRO A 190 5.88 -2.05 5.54
C PRO A 190 7.19 -2.72 5.09
N ASN A 191 7.31 -4.05 5.15
CA ASN A 191 8.47 -4.76 4.63
C ASN A 191 8.40 -4.80 3.09
N PRO A 192 9.32 -4.20 2.34
CA PRO A 192 9.25 -4.23 0.88
C PRO A 192 9.56 -5.62 0.28
N ALA A 193 10.19 -6.53 1.05
CA ALA A 193 10.58 -7.86 0.63
C ALA A 193 9.66 -8.98 1.15
N HIS A 194 8.46 -8.65 1.63
CA HIS A 194 7.44 -9.66 1.92
C HIS A 194 6.88 -10.30 0.65
N THR A 195 6.18 -11.42 0.81
CA THR A 195 5.32 -11.99 -0.23
C THR A 195 3.84 -11.81 0.16
N ASP A 196 2.98 -11.50 -0.79
CA ASP A 196 1.52 -11.52 -0.62
C ASP A 196 0.88 -12.80 -1.18
N TYR A 197 1.71 -13.76 -1.58
CA TYR A 197 1.28 -15.02 -2.18
C TYR A 197 1.87 -16.18 -1.37
N LEU A 198 1.03 -17.13 -0.98
CA LEU A 198 1.41 -18.30 -0.19
C LEU A 198 1.09 -19.57 -0.98
N PHE A 199 2.03 -20.49 -1.02
CA PHE A 199 1.75 -21.84 -1.50
C PHE A 199 0.72 -22.51 -0.61
N ILE A 200 -0.18 -23.28 -1.22
CA ILE A 200 -1.10 -24.16 -0.50
C ILE A 200 -0.36 -25.46 -0.21
N ASP A 201 -0.45 -25.91 1.04
CA ASP A 201 0.33 -27.03 1.56
C ASP A 201 -0.51 -27.87 2.53
N GLY A 202 -0.03 -29.08 2.84
CA GLY A 202 -0.67 -30.04 3.72
C GLY A 202 -1.13 -31.30 2.99
N PRO A 203 -1.61 -32.30 3.75
CA PRO A 203 -1.87 -33.63 3.20
C PRO A 203 -2.79 -33.61 1.99
N GLY A 204 -2.37 -34.25 0.90
CA GLY A 204 -3.14 -34.37 -0.34
C GLY A 204 -3.09 -33.13 -1.25
N THR A 205 -2.40 -32.06 -0.86
CA THR A 205 -2.15 -30.91 -1.75
C THR A 205 -1.01 -31.21 -2.71
N ALA A 206 -1.01 -30.55 -3.87
CA ALA A 206 -0.02 -30.84 -4.91
C ALA A 206 1.41 -30.44 -4.56
N LEU A 207 1.61 -29.47 -3.64
CA LEU A 207 2.93 -28.96 -3.28
C LEU A 207 3.45 -29.47 -1.93
N ASP A 208 2.69 -30.36 -1.28
CA ASP A 208 3.12 -31.09 -0.10
C ASP A 208 4.21 -32.10 -0.47
N ILE A 209 5.28 -32.12 0.33
CA ILE A 209 6.41 -33.02 0.15
C ILE A 209 6.55 -34.06 1.24
N THR A 210 5.56 -34.19 2.12
CA THR A 210 5.53 -35.21 3.19
C THR A 210 5.71 -36.62 2.63
N ASN A 211 5.18 -36.88 1.43
CA ASN A 211 5.29 -38.16 0.72
C ASN A 211 6.24 -38.12 -0.49
N GLY A 212 7.15 -37.14 -0.52
CA GLY A 212 8.03 -36.86 -1.66
C GLY A 212 7.44 -35.83 -2.63
N TYR A 213 8.21 -35.50 -3.66
CA TYR A 213 7.79 -34.47 -4.63
C TYR A 213 6.76 -35.02 -5.61
N ASN A 214 5.59 -34.37 -5.67
CA ASN A 214 4.54 -34.71 -6.61
C ASN A 214 4.92 -34.31 -8.04
N ARG A 215 4.21 -34.88 -9.02
CA ARG A 215 4.37 -34.54 -10.45
C ARG A 215 3.05 -34.00 -10.98
N ILE A 216 3.09 -33.29 -12.10
CA ILE A 216 1.85 -32.89 -12.78
C ILE A 216 0.97 -34.11 -13.08
N SER A 217 1.58 -35.25 -13.41
CA SER A 217 0.86 -36.50 -13.70
C SER A 217 0.17 -37.13 -12.49
N SER A 218 0.51 -36.75 -11.25
CA SER A 218 -0.16 -37.26 -10.05
C SER A 218 -1.38 -36.44 -9.65
N VAL A 219 -1.66 -35.33 -10.33
CA VAL A 219 -2.84 -34.50 -10.09
C VAL A 219 -4.04 -35.07 -10.86
N THR A 220 -4.78 -35.99 -10.24
CA THR A 220 -5.88 -36.72 -10.88
C THR A 220 -7.19 -35.94 -10.94
N ASP A 221 -7.39 -34.95 -10.06
CA ASP A 221 -8.56 -34.05 -10.10
C ASP A 221 -8.48 -33.02 -11.25
N GLY A 222 -7.34 -32.99 -11.93
CA GLY A 222 -7.03 -32.14 -13.06
C GLY A 222 -6.41 -30.82 -12.65
N LEU A 223 -5.38 -30.39 -13.38
CA LEU A 223 -4.65 -29.15 -13.09
C LEU A 223 -5.55 -27.92 -13.01
N SER A 224 -6.60 -27.86 -13.82
CA SER A 224 -7.58 -26.75 -13.85
C SER A 224 -8.52 -26.69 -12.64
N ASN A 225 -8.47 -27.68 -11.75
CA ASN A 225 -9.29 -27.75 -10.54
C ASN A 225 -8.45 -27.78 -9.25
N THR A 226 -7.12 -27.69 -9.34
CA THR A 226 -6.24 -27.72 -8.16
C THR A 226 -5.51 -26.39 -8.01
N MET A 227 -5.74 -25.72 -6.90
CA MET A 227 -5.10 -24.49 -6.48
C MET A 227 -3.67 -24.77 -5.99
N ALA A 228 -2.74 -23.90 -6.38
CA ALA A 228 -1.33 -23.99 -5.99
C ALA A 228 -0.94 -22.88 -5.03
N VAL A 229 -1.46 -21.66 -5.26
CA VAL A 229 -1.05 -20.45 -4.52
C VAL A 229 -2.29 -19.61 -4.24
N VAL A 230 -2.37 -19.07 -3.03
CA VAL A 230 -3.41 -18.15 -2.60
C VAL A 230 -2.82 -16.80 -2.23
N GLU A 231 -3.45 -15.71 -2.67
CA GLU A 231 -3.15 -14.38 -2.17
C GLU A 231 -3.51 -14.30 -0.69
N ALA A 232 -2.59 -13.80 0.12
CA ALA A 232 -2.81 -13.56 1.54
C ALA A 232 -2.05 -12.32 1.98
N LYS A 233 -2.69 -11.54 2.85
CA LYS A 233 -2.07 -10.44 3.56
C LYS A 233 -1.15 -11.00 4.65
N THR A 234 0.13 -11.15 4.31
CA THR A 234 1.13 -11.70 5.22
C THR A 234 1.62 -10.67 6.23
N SER A 235 2.23 -11.15 7.32
CA SER A 235 2.89 -10.31 8.33
C SER A 235 4.23 -9.78 7.80
N ASN A 236 5.01 -9.09 8.64
CA ASN A 236 6.27 -8.39 8.28
C ASN A 236 7.44 -9.31 7.84
N VAL A 237 7.13 -10.53 7.40
CA VAL A 237 8.06 -11.62 7.05
C VAL A 237 8.54 -11.51 5.61
N SER A 238 9.75 -12.00 5.31
CA SER A 238 10.32 -12.00 3.96
C SER A 238 9.71 -13.12 3.10
N TRP A 239 9.71 -12.96 1.77
CA TRP A 239 9.33 -14.02 0.82
C TRP A 239 10.14 -15.32 0.97
N ALA A 240 11.33 -15.29 1.58
CA ALA A 240 12.15 -16.48 1.77
C ALA A 240 11.86 -17.24 3.08
N GLU A 241 11.13 -16.63 4.00
CA GLU A 241 10.76 -17.25 5.27
C GLU A 241 9.84 -18.45 5.02
N PRO A 242 10.04 -19.60 5.69
CA PRO A 242 9.16 -20.75 5.59
C PRO A 242 7.73 -20.36 5.95
N GLY A 243 6.86 -20.39 4.95
CA GLY A 243 5.46 -20.03 5.12
C GLY A 243 4.65 -20.60 3.97
N SER A 244 3.55 -21.26 4.33
CA SER A 244 2.53 -21.79 3.43
C SER A 244 1.16 -21.57 4.06
N PHE A 245 0.11 -21.62 3.24
CA PHE A 245 -1.26 -21.68 3.73
C PHE A 245 -1.67 -23.15 3.81
N ASN A 246 -1.83 -23.66 5.04
CA ASN A 246 -2.15 -25.06 5.25
C ASN A 246 -3.63 -25.32 4.90
N ILE A 247 -3.90 -26.39 4.16
CA ILE A 247 -5.25 -26.76 3.71
C ILE A 247 -6.28 -26.81 4.85
N ALA A 248 -5.89 -27.24 6.05
CA ALA A 248 -6.78 -27.29 7.21
C ALA A 248 -7.31 -25.90 7.62
N GLN A 249 -6.59 -24.83 7.28
CA GLN A 249 -6.98 -23.46 7.57
C GLN A 249 -8.18 -23.00 6.73
N PHE A 250 -8.47 -23.64 5.60
CA PHE A 250 -9.68 -23.34 4.80
C PHE A 250 -10.98 -23.68 5.51
N ALA A 251 -10.96 -24.43 6.62
CA ALA A 251 -12.10 -24.55 7.52
C ALA A 251 -12.59 -23.19 8.05
N GLY A 252 -11.69 -22.20 8.15
CA GLY A 252 -11.99 -20.81 8.48
C GLY A 252 -12.29 -19.91 7.28
N GLY A 253 -12.31 -20.45 6.06
CA GLY A 253 -12.44 -19.71 4.81
C GLY A 253 -11.10 -19.24 4.23
N LEU A 254 -11.17 -18.30 3.29
CA LEU A 254 -9.99 -17.70 2.67
C LEU A 254 -9.19 -16.84 3.68
N PRO A 255 -7.86 -16.75 3.55
CA PRO A 255 -7.07 -15.83 4.35
C PRO A 255 -7.47 -14.37 4.06
N PRO A 256 -7.17 -13.42 4.96
CA PRO A 256 -7.34 -12.00 4.67
C PRO A 256 -6.57 -11.62 3.38
N GLY A 257 -7.26 -11.12 2.36
CA GLY A 257 -6.65 -10.68 1.10
C GLY A 257 -6.27 -9.20 1.06
N ASN A 258 -5.58 -8.78 0.01
CA ASN A 258 -5.29 -7.39 -0.31
C ASN A 258 -6.42 -6.72 -1.11
N HIS A 259 -7.29 -7.52 -1.72
CA HIS A 259 -8.44 -7.04 -2.47
C HIS A 259 -9.76 -7.09 -1.68
N ARG A 260 -10.68 -6.19 -2.02
CA ARG A 260 -12.04 -6.24 -1.46
C ARG A 260 -12.77 -7.49 -1.96
N ARG A 261 -13.39 -8.18 -1.01
CA ARG A 261 -14.38 -9.28 -1.18
C ARG A 261 -13.84 -10.64 -1.62
N GLY A 262 -12.53 -10.86 -1.61
CA GLY A 262 -11.99 -12.13 -2.07
C GLY A 262 -10.50 -12.10 -2.28
N ASN A 263 -9.99 -13.22 -2.76
CA ASN A 263 -8.57 -13.46 -2.95
C ASN A 263 -8.33 -13.92 -4.38
N ILE A 264 -7.19 -13.51 -4.94
CA ILE A 264 -6.70 -14.08 -6.18
C ILE A 264 -6.02 -15.41 -5.85
N VAL A 265 -6.33 -16.45 -6.62
CA VAL A 265 -5.72 -17.77 -6.51
C VAL A 265 -5.12 -18.19 -7.85
N LEU A 266 -3.99 -18.87 -7.77
CA LEU A 266 -3.33 -19.52 -8.89
C LEU A 266 -3.74 -20.99 -8.93
N ILE A 267 -4.17 -21.43 -10.10
CA ILE A 267 -4.50 -22.82 -10.40
C ILE A 267 -3.28 -23.48 -11.06
N LEU A 268 -3.09 -24.78 -10.88
CA LEU A 268 -1.94 -25.55 -11.39
C LEU A 268 -1.86 -25.61 -12.91
N ASP A 269 -2.89 -25.24 -13.64
CA ASP A 269 -2.85 -25.06 -15.10
C ASP A 269 -2.30 -23.69 -15.54
N GLY A 270 -1.88 -22.86 -14.59
CA GLY A 270 -1.40 -21.49 -14.81
C GLY A 270 -2.51 -20.45 -14.94
N SER A 271 -3.78 -20.86 -14.90
CA SER A 271 -4.90 -19.92 -14.84
C SER A 271 -5.00 -19.26 -13.46
N VAL A 272 -5.53 -18.05 -13.44
CA VAL A 272 -5.68 -17.25 -12.22
C VAL A 272 -7.14 -16.89 -12.06
N ARG A 273 -7.68 -17.11 -10.85
CA ARG A 273 -9.10 -16.92 -10.53
C ARG A 273 -9.25 -16.01 -9.34
N PHE A 274 -10.39 -15.31 -9.27
CA PHE A 274 -10.79 -14.55 -8.10
C PHE A 274 -11.91 -15.30 -7.38
N ILE A 275 -11.70 -15.65 -6.12
CA ILE A 275 -12.70 -16.34 -5.30
C ILE A 275 -13.33 -15.32 -4.33
N ASP A 276 -14.65 -15.11 -4.41
CA ASP A 276 -15.38 -14.23 -3.49
C ASP A 276 -15.54 -14.92 -2.13
N SER A 277 -15.15 -14.23 -1.05
CA SER A 277 -15.15 -14.78 0.30
C SER A 277 -16.54 -15.18 0.81
N ASN A 278 -17.62 -14.62 0.25
CA ASN A 278 -18.99 -14.95 0.65
C ASN A 278 -19.54 -16.21 -0.05
N SER A 279 -19.02 -16.54 -1.23
CA SER A 279 -19.42 -17.74 -1.98
C SER A 279 -18.49 -18.93 -1.77
N ALA A 280 -17.31 -18.70 -1.18
CA ALA A 280 -16.32 -19.73 -0.92
C ALA A 280 -16.72 -20.62 0.28
N SER A 281 -17.38 -21.74 0.02
CA SER A 281 -17.62 -22.73 1.08
C SER A 281 -16.30 -23.43 1.46
N PRO A 282 -16.09 -23.81 2.73
CA PRO A 282 -14.91 -24.57 3.15
C PRO A 282 -14.73 -25.87 2.36
N GLU A 283 -15.84 -26.53 2.00
CA GLU A 283 -15.85 -27.75 1.18
C GLU A 283 -15.30 -27.49 -0.23
N MET A 284 -15.75 -26.40 -0.88
CA MET A 284 -15.24 -25.99 -2.19
C MET A 284 -13.75 -25.67 -2.14
N LEU A 285 -13.30 -24.94 -1.10
CA LEU A 285 -11.90 -24.58 -0.93
C LEU A 285 -11.01 -25.79 -0.66
N HIS A 286 -11.51 -26.76 0.11
CA HIS A 286 -10.81 -28.02 0.35
C HIS A 286 -10.68 -28.83 -0.94
N ALA A 287 -11.79 -29.05 -1.66
CA ALA A 287 -11.80 -29.79 -2.93
C ALA A 287 -10.89 -29.13 -3.99
N LEU A 288 -10.86 -27.80 -4.04
CA LEU A 288 -9.96 -27.07 -4.92
C LEU A 288 -8.49 -27.14 -4.47
N SER A 289 -8.16 -27.58 -3.26
CA SER A 289 -6.79 -27.63 -2.74
C SER A 289 -6.14 -29.00 -2.82
N THR A 290 -6.95 -30.06 -2.94
CA THR A 290 -6.48 -31.45 -3.09
C THR A 290 -6.15 -31.77 -4.54
N MET A 291 -5.22 -32.71 -4.74
CA MET A 291 -4.80 -33.14 -6.09
C MET A 291 -5.51 -34.42 -6.57
N ASP A 292 -6.05 -35.21 -5.64
CA ASP A 292 -6.61 -36.54 -5.86
C ASP A 292 -7.83 -36.88 -4.98
N GLY A 293 -8.59 -35.86 -4.55
CA GLY A 293 -9.78 -36.02 -3.70
C GLY A 293 -11.01 -36.53 -4.45
N GLY A 294 -11.09 -36.36 -5.78
CA GLY A 294 -12.17 -36.85 -6.63
C GLY A 294 -13.51 -36.11 -6.47
N GLU A 295 -13.54 -34.99 -5.77
CA GLU A 295 -14.77 -34.20 -5.59
C GLU A 295 -15.10 -33.36 -6.83
N THR A 296 -16.40 -33.24 -7.15
CA THR A 296 -16.86 -32.31 -8.19
C THR A 296 -17.01 -30.90 -7.64
N VAL A 297 -16.16 -29.98 -8.11
CA VAL A 297 -16.25 -28.56 -7.76
C VAL A 297 -17.36 -27.89 -8.60
N ALA A 298 -18.47 -27.54 -7.96
CA ALA A 298 -19.52 -26.72 -8.57
C ALA A 298 -19.21 -25.23 -8.34
N TYR A 299 -19.13 -24.46 -9.43
CA TYR A 299 -18.85 -23.02 -9.43
C TYR A 299 -20.11 -22.17 -9.29
#